data_AF-A0A969KN83-F1
#
_entry.id   AF-A0A969KN83-F1
#
_cell.length_a   1.000
_cell.length_b   1.000
_cell.length_c   1.000
_cell.angle_alpha   90.00
_cell.angle_beta   90.00
_cell.angle_gamma   90.00
#
_symmetry.space_group_name_H-M   'P 1'
#
loop_
_entity.id
_entity.type
_entity.pdbx_description
1 polymer ?
#
loop_
_entity_poly.entity_id
_entity_poly.type
_entity_poly.pdbx_seq_one_letter_code
_entity_poly.pdbx_strand_id
1 'polypeptide(L)'
;RLISCWADANAASFAVELGARFPQARIQAKGLIATEAFVSLPVDGEAGASLAIRSHFFEFLPLLDAGVDTDSPQLAHQLETGARYEVVVTTGGGLYRYRLFDAVEVVGRRRQTPLLRFLGKTNLISDHFGEKLDERQVRQAVAGLLTGRASAPRLRCWPANG
;
A
#
# COMPACT_ATOMS: atom_id res chain seq x y z
N ARG A 1 22.05 7.71 -8.70
CA ARG A 1 21.04 7.30 -9.70
C ARG A 1 19.73 7.00 -8.96
N LEU A 2 18.58 7.07 -9.60
CA LEU A 2 17.27 6.86 -8.97
C LEU A 2 16.46 5.83 -9.77
N ILE A 3 15.81 4.90 -9.06
CA ILE A 3 14.81 4.00 -9.60
C ILE A 3 13.48 4.34 -8.92
N SER A 4 12.53 4.86 -9.68
CA SER A 4 11.17 5.14 -9.20
C SER A 4 10.24 4.03 -9.68
N CYS A 5 9.68 3.26 -8.76
CA CYS A 5 8.81 2.13 -9.06
C CYS A 5 7.75 1.94 -7.96
N TRP A 6 6.82 1.02 -8.18
CA TRP A 6 6.02 0.50 -7.09
C TRP A 6 6.95 -0.16 -6.07
N ALA A 7 6.98 0.40 -4.86
CA ALA A 7 7.87 -0.06 -3.78
C ALA A 7 7.16 -0.14 -2.43
N ASP A 8 5.87 0.22 -2.39
CA ASP A 8 5.03 0.16 -1.20
C ASP A 8 4.09 -1.06 -1.25
N ALA A 9 3.47 -1.38 -0.11
CA ALA A 9 2.52 -2.49 0.05
C ALA A 9 3.07 -3.82 -0.52
N ASN A 10 2.34 -4.48 -1.42
CA ASN A 10 2.71 -5.80 -1.96
C ASN A 10 4.05 -5.78 -2.74
N ALA A 11 4.47 -4.62 -3.23
CA ALA A 11 5.73 -4.47 -3.95
C ALA A 11 6.96 -4.31 -3.02
N ALA A 12 6.77 -4.12 -1.72
CA ALA A 12 7.86 -3.81 -0.79
C ALA A 12 8.97 -4.87 -0.79
N SER A 13 8.61 -6.16 -0.82
CA SER A 13 9.60 -7.26 -0.86
C SER A 13 10.46 -7.25 -2.14
N PHE A 14 9.84 -6.98 -3.29
CA PHE A 14 10.54 -6.85 -4.57
C PHE A 14 11.41 -5.60 -4.62
N ALA A 15 10.98 -4.50 -3.98
CA ALA A 15 11.77 -3.28 -3.90
C ALA A 15 13.08 -3.47 -3.10
N VAL A 16 13.06 -4.30 -2.05
CA VAL A 16 14.26 -4.69 -1.30
C VAL A 16 15.24 -5.46 -2.19
N GLU A 17 14.74 -6.46 -2.91
CA GLU A 17 15.56 -7.24 -3.86
C GLU A 17 16.14 -6.37 -4.97
N LEU A 18 15.33 -5.46 -5.51
CA LEU A 18 15.75 -4.50 -6.52
C LEU A 18 16.86 -3.57 -5.99
N GLY A 19 16.72 -3.08 -4.76
CA GLY A 19 17.75 -2.28 -4.09
C GLY A 19 19.07 -3.03 -3.95
N ALA A 20 19.02 -4.32 -3.58
CA ALA A 20 20.22 -5.16 -3.48
C ALA A 20 20.92 -5.37 -4.83
N ARG A 21 20.17 -5.43 -5.93
CA ARG A 21 20.71 -5.57 -7.30
C ARG A 21 21.28 -4.27 -7.86
N PHE A 22 20.82 -3.12 -7.38
CA PHE A 22 21.23 -1.80 -7.85
C PHE A 22 21.69 -0.88 -6.69
N PRO A 23 22.77 -1.24 -5.96
CA PRO A 23 23.22 -0.48 -4.78
C PRO A 23 23.61 0.98 -5.09
N GLN A 24 23.99 1.27 -6.33
CA GLN A 24 24.28 2.63 -6.82
C GLN A 24 23.03 3.50 -7.05
N ALA A 25 21.83 2.93 -6.92
CA ALA A 25 20.57 3.61 -7.14
C ALA A 25 19.70 3.61 -5.87
N ARG A 26 19.12 4.77 -5.56
CA ARG A 26 18.08 4.88 -4.53
C ARG A 26 16.76 4.38 -5.11
N ILE A 27 16.03 3.59 -4.33
CA ILE A 27 14.65 3.22 -4.65
C ILE A 27 13.71 4.29 -4.08
N GLN A 28 12.79 4.79 -4.91
CA GLN A 28 11.74 5.71 -4.50
C GLN A 28 10.37 5.10 -4.87
N ALA A 29 9.51 4.96 -3.87
CA ALA A 29 8.13 4.56 -4.09
C ALA A 29 7.39 5.60 -4.94
N LYS A 30 6.57 5.14 -5.88
CA LYS A 30 5.89 5.99 -6.87
C LYS A 30 4.72 6.82 -6.32
N GLY A 31 4.42 6.70 -5.03
CA GLY A 31 3.23 7.27 -4.42
C GLY A 31 1.98 6.44 -4.73
N LEU A 32 0.81 7.03 -4.50
CA LEU A 32 -0.48 6.40 -4.72
C LEU A 32 -1.16 7.04 -5.94
N ILE A 33 -1.22 6.26 -7.03
CA ILE A 33 -1.89 6.62 -8.27
C ILE A 33 -2.88 5.50 -8.57
N ALA A 34 -4.17 5.83 -8.55
CA ALA A 34 -5.27 4.95 -8.94
C ALA A 34 -5.85 5.42 -10.28
N THR A 35 -6.61 4.54 -10.95
CA THR A 35 -7.36 4.90 -12.17
C THR A 35 -8.31 6.08 -11.96
N GLU A 36 -8.83 6.21 -10.75
CA GLU A 36 -9.82 7.20 -10.32
C GLU A 36 -9.18 8.50 -9.84
N ALA A 37 -7.92 8.47 -9.36
CA ALA A 37 -7.29 9.62 -8.74
C ALA A 37 -5.75 9.53 -8.66
N PHE A 38 -5.11 10.67 -8.89
CA PHE A 38 -3.72 10.89 -8.47
C PHE A 38 -3.74 11.35 -7.01
N VAL A 39 -3.51 10.43 -6.06
CA VAL A 39 -3.62 10.73 -4.63
C VAL A 39 -2.34 11.35 -4.10
N SER A 40 -1.17 10.77 -4.38
CA SER A 40 0.10 11.32 -3.92
C SER A 40 1.19 11.19 -4.97
N LEU A 41 2.10 12.16 -4.97
CA LEU A 41 3.20 12.25 -5.92
C LEU A 41 4.54 12.11 -5.20
N PRO A 42 5.48 11.34 -5.75
CA PRO A 42 6.78 11.15 -5.11
C PRO A 42 7.57 12.45 -5.11
N VAL A 43 8.22 12.74 -3.99
CA VAL A 43 9.13 13.88 -3.84
C VAL A 43 10.50 13.34 -3.46
N ASP A 44 11.55 13.75 -4.17
CA ASP A 44 12.90 13.27 -3.85
C ASP A 44 13.36 13.78 -2.49
N GLY A 45 14.08 12.92 -1.77
CA GLY A 45 14.57 13.18 -0.43
C GLY A 45 13.56 12.99 0.70
N GLU A 46 12.27 12.80 0.40
CA GLU A 46 11.21 12.68 1.41
C GLU A 46 10.92 11.23 1.80
N ALA A 47 10.42 11.02 3.03
CA ALA A 47 10.10 9.69 3.58
C ALA A 47 8.81 9.06 3.01
N GLY A 48 8.06 9.81 2.20
CA GLY A 48 6.81 9.40 1.56
C GLY A 48 6.45 10.32 0.40
N ALA A 49 5.32 10.03 -0.25
CA ALA A 49 4.81 10.81 -1.37
C ALA A 49 3.93 11.97 -0.88
N SER A 50 4.12 13.17 -1.43
CA SER A 50 3.31 14.34 -1.06
C SER A 50 1.88 14.17 -1.55
N LEU A 51 0.90 14.41 -0.66
CA LEU A 51 -0.51 14.47 -1.04
C LEU A 51 -0.70 15.49 -2.18
N ALA A 52 -1.40 15.08 -3.23
CA ALA A 52 -1.64 15.88 -4.42
C ALA A 52 -2.79 16.88 -4.20
N ILE A 53 -2.68 17.74 -3.19
CA ILE A 53 -3.74 18.65 -2.70
C ILE A 53 -4.34 19.60 -3.74
N ARG A 54 -3.74 19.72 -4.93
CA ARG A 54 -4.23 20.54 -6.05
C ARG A 54 -4.93 19.74 -7.15
N SER A 55 -4.90 18.41 -7.08
CA SER A 55 -5.48 17.53 -8.11
C SER A 55 -6.94 17.25 -7.84
N HIS A 56 -7.27 16.93 -6.58
CA HIS A 56 -8.61 16.52 -6.14
C HIS A 56 -8.89 17.05 -4.74
N PHE A 57 -10.15 16.98 -4.32
CA PHE A 57 -10.51 17.15 -2.91
C PHE A 57 -10.45 15.79 -2.21
N PHE A 58 -9.87 15.76 -1.01
CA PHE A 58 -9.63 14.53 -0.26
C PHE A 58 -10.22 14.61 1.13
N GLU A 59 -10.94 13.56 1.49
CA GLU A 59 -11.35 13.22 2.85
C GLU A 59 -10.62 11.93 3.27
N PHE A 60 -10.43 11.75 4.57
CA PHE A 60 -9.67 10.65 5.13
C PHE A 60 -10.44 10.02 6.27
N LEU A 61 -10.82 8.75 6.13
CA LEU A 61 -11.49 8.01 7.19
C LEU A 61 -10.44 7.38 8.10
N PRO A 62 -10.39 7.70 9.40
CA PRO A 62 -9.48 7.04 10.32
C PRO A 62 -9.70 5.53 10.33
N LEU A 63 -8.62 4.75 10.32
CA LEU A 63 -8.71 3.30 10.54
C LEU A 63 -8.83 3.01 12.04
N LEU A 64 -9.39 1.85 12.41
CA LEU A 64 -9.62 1.46 13.81
C LEU A 64 -8.34 1.48 14.66
N ASP A 65 -7.19 1.24 14.03
CA ASP A 65 -5.86 1.24 14.64
C ASP A 65 -5.08 2.55 14.45
N ALA A 66 -5.74 3.61 13.97
CA ALA A 66 -5.08 4.86 13.62
C ALA A 66 -4.53 5.65 14.83
N GLY A 67 -4.91 5.29 16.05
CA GLY A 67 -4.53 6.02 17.26
C GLY A 67 -5.18 7.41 17.39
N VAL A 68 -6.18 7.70 16.54
CA VAL A 68 -6.95 8.94 16.52
C VAL A 68 -8.41 8.60 16.81
N ASP A 69 -8.96 9.19 17.88
CA ASP A 69 -10.33 8.93 18.35
C ASP A 69 -11.34 9.84 17.63
N THR A 70 -11.61 9.54 16.35
CA THR A 70 -12.62 10.25 15.55
C THR A 70 -13.36 9.34 14.60
N ASP A 71 -14.69 9.28 14.73
CA ASP A 71 -15.59 8.62 13.77
C ASP A 71 -15.90 9.47 12.53
N SER A 72 -15.36 10.69 12.45
CA SER A 72 -15.63 11.63 11.36
C SER A 72 -14.50 11.67 10.30
N PRO A 73 -14.84 11.85 9.01
CA PRO A 73 -13.85 12.10 7.97
C PRO A 73 -12.99 13.32 8.28
N GLN A 74 -11.68 13.17 8.12
CA GLN A 74 -10.68 14.20 8.33
C GLN A 74 -10.26 14.85 7.00
N LEU A 75 -9.92 16.13 7.04
CA LEU A 75 -9.32 16.86 5.93
C LEU A 75 -7.79 16.77 5.98
N ALA A 76 -7.14 17.05 4.86
CA ALA A 76 -5.68 17.00 4.72
C ALA A 76 -4.89 17.75 5.80
N HIS A 77 -5.42 18.86 6.33
CA HIS A 77 -4.74 19.64 7.36
C HIS A 77 -4.88 19.04 8.77
N GLN A 78 -5.87 18.18 9.00
CA GLN A 78 -6.16 17.54 10.28
C GLN A 78 -5.41 16.22 10.47
N LEU A 79 -4.77 15.69 9.42
CA LEU A 79 -4.10 14.40 9.50
C LEU A 79 -2.88 14.44 10.44
N GLU A 80 -2.75 13.38 11.24
CA GLU A 80 -1.69 13.23 12.24
C GLU A 80 -0.59 12.30 11.74
N THR A 81 0.67 12.62 12.04
CA THR A 81 1.81 11.77 11.66
C THR A 81 1.80 10.47 12.47
N GLY A 82 2.00 9.33 11.80
CA GLY A 82 1.89 7.98 12.36
C GLY A 82 0.49 7.38 12.26
N ALA A 83 -0.54 8.20 12.08
CA ALA A 83 -1.91 7.72 11.93
C ALA A 83 -2.20 7.19 10.52
N ARG A 84 -3.20 6.31 10.44
CA ARG A 84 -3.59 5.59 9.22
C ARG A 84 -5.02 5.92 8.83
N TYR A 85 -5.24 6.04 7.53
CA TYR A 85 -6.52 6.46 6.98
C TYR A 85 -6.87 5.71 5.71
N GLU A 86 -8.15 5.55 5.45
CA GLU A 86 -8.69 5.23 4.12
C GLU A 86 -8.93 6.53 3.34
N VAL A 87 -8.56 6.54 2.06
CA VAL A 87 -8.72 7.71 1.19
C VAL A 87 -10.11 7.75 0.55
N VAL A 88 -10.76 8.91 0.67
CA VAL A 88 -12.00 9.27 -0.04
C VAL A 88 -11.71 10.48 -0.92
N VAL A 89 -12.15 10.43 -2.18
CA VAL A 89 -11.81 11.45 -3.19
C VAL A 89 -13.05 12.05 -3.85
N THR A 90 -13.00 13.36 -4.07
CA THR A 90 -13.91 14.07 -4.98
C THR A 90 -13.09 14.67 -6.12
N THR A 91 -13.43 14.33 -7.37
CA THR A 91 -12.67 14.70 -8.57
C THR A 91 -13.47 15.66 -9.46
N GLY A 92 -12.76 16.46 -10.27
CA GLY A 92 -13.39 17.28 -11.30
C GLY A 92 -14.05 16.47 -12.43
N GLY A 93 -13.78 15.16 -12.50
CA GLY A 93 -14.40 14.23 -13.45
C GLY A 93 -15.75 13.66 -13.01
N GLY A 94 -16.30 14.10 -11.88
CA GLY A 94 -17.64 13.75 -11.42
C GLY A 94 -17.72 12.60 -10.41
N LEU A 95 -16.59 12.14 -9.86
CA LEU A 95 -16.61 11.28 -8.67
C LEU A 95 -16.79 12.17 -7.43
N TYR A 96 -17.82 11.90 -6.62
CA TYR A 96 -18.12 12.64 -5.39
C TYR A 96 -18.05 11.72 -4.19
N ARG A 97 -17.22 12.09 -3.21
CA ARG A 97 -16.96 11.32 -1.97
C ARG A 97 -16.76 9.82 -2.26
N TYR A 98 -16.01 9.53 -3.32
CA TYR A 98 -15.76 8.17 -3.77
C TYR A 98 -14.70 7.51 -2.87
N ARG A 99 -15.05 6.38 -2.26
CA ARG A 99 -14.13 5.61 -1.41
C ARG A 99 -13.19 4.81 -2.29
N LEU A 100 -11.89 5.09 -2.21
CA LEU A 100 -10.87 4.35 -2.97
C LEU A 100 -10.53 3.00 -2.34
N PHE A 101 -10.90 2.81 -1.07
CA PHE A 101 -10.48 1.69 -0.24
C PHE A 101 -8.95 1.56 -0.15
N ASP A 102 -8.21 2.64 -0.40
CA ASP A 102 -6.75 2.68 -0.26
C ASP A 102 -6.38 3.13 1.15
N ALA A 103 -5.63 2.29 1.87
CA ALA A 103 -5.06 2.61 3.16
C ALA A 103 -3.73 3.34 3.00
N VAL A 104 -3.57 4.45 3.74
CA VAL A 104 -2.33 5.25 3.77
C VAL A 104 -1.91 5.53 5.21
N GLU A 105 -0.60 5.62 5.43
CA GLU A 105 0.02 6.15 6.66
C GLU A 105 0.54 7.56 6.38
N VAL A 106 0.34 8.48 7.32
CA VAL A 106 0.99 9.80 7.27
C VAL A 106 2.38 9.67 7.87
N VAL A 107 3.42 9.80 7.05
CA VAL A 107 4.81 9.56 7.47
C VAL A 107 5.58 10.84 7.78
N GLY A 108 4.92 11.98 7.65
CA GLY A 108 5.47 13.30 7.93
C GLY A 108 4.72 14.38 7.17
N ARG A 109 5.33 15.58 7.12
CA ARG A 109 4.77 16.72 6.37
C ARG A 109 5.89 17.46 5.65
N ARG A 110 5.61 17.87 4.42
CA ARG A 110 6.43 18.84 3.70
C ARG A 110 5.74 20.20 3.77
N ARG A 111 6.27 21.10 4.59
CA ARG A 111 5.55 22.31 5.03
C ARG A 111 4.22 21.89 5.68
N GLN A 112 3.08 22.28 5.11
CA GLN A 112 1.75 21.93 5.60
C GLN A 112 1.16 20.71 4.87
N THR A 113 1.79 20.20 3.82
CA THR A 113 1.25 19.09 3.02
C THR A 113 1.65 17.74 3.61
N PRO A 114 0.70 16.83 3.89
CA PRO A 114 1.00 15.49 4.36
C PRO A 114 1.85 14.70 3.37
N LEU A 115 2.79 13.93 3.91
CA LEU A 115 3.52 12.89 3.19
C LEU A 115 2.86 11.55 3.51
N LEU A 116 2.49 10.81 2.48
CA LEU A 116 1.74 9.57 2.57
C LEU A 116 2.59 8.38 2.12
N ARG A 117 2.46 7.27 2.84
CA ARG A 117 2.93 5.95 2.43
C ARG A 117 1.74 5.04 2.18
N PHE A 118 1.74 4.34 1.06
CA PHE A 118 0.65 3.42 0.73
C PHE A 118 0.80 2.09 1.47
N LEU A 119 -0.30 1.60 2.06
CA LEU A 119 -0.31 0.38 2.88
C LEU A 119 -1.00 -0.81 2.20
N GLY A 120 -1.86 -0.54 1.21
CA GLY A 120 -2.68 -1.55 0.51
C GLY A 120 -4.16 -1.17 0.48
N LYS A 121 -5.03 -2.13 0.15
CA LYS A 121 -6.48 -1.95 0.12
C LYS A 121 -7.13 -2.34 1.46
N THR A 122 -8.18 -1.63 1.88
CA THR A 122 -8.95 -1.90 3.12
C THR A 122 -10.09 -2.91 2.94
N ASN A 123 -10.54 -3.15 1.71
CA ASN A 123 -11.72 -3.97 1.40
C ASN A 123 -11.48 -5.49 1.33
N LEU A 124 -10.30 -5.98 1.72
CA LEU A 124 -9.91 -7.40 1.67
C LEU A 124 -10.70 -8.34 2.61
N ILE A 125 -11.78 -7.87 3.26
CA ILE A 125 -12.70 -8.70 4.07
C ILE A 125 -14.00 -9.05 3.30
N SER A 126 -14.22 -8.53 2.09
CA SER A 126 -15.49 -8.76 1.36
C SER A 126 -15.33 -9.07 -0.14
N ASP A 127 -14.35 -9.89 -0.52
CA ASP A 127 -14.25 -10.49 -1.86
C ASP A 127 -15.01 -11.84 -1.95
N HIS A 128 -16.27 -11.88 -1.48
CA HIS A 128 -17.09 -13.10 -1.50
C HIS A 128 -17.81 -13.41 -2.83
N PHE A 129 -17.46 -12.73 -3.94
CA PHE A 129 -17.89 -13.15 -5.28
C PHE A 129 -16.82 -12.96 -6.36
N GLY A 130 -15.71 -13.67 -6.22
CA GLY A 130 -14.85 -13.98 -7.36
C GLY A 130 -13.36 -13.94 -7.05
N GLU A 131 -12.92 -14.92 -6.25
CA GLU A 131 -11.53 -15.35 -6.03
C GLU A 131 -10.42 -14.31 -6.30
N LYS A 132 -10.00 -13.61 -5.24
CA LYS A 132 -8.59 -13.31 -5.03
C LYS A 132 -8.22 -13.61 -3.58
N LEU A 133 -7.49 -14.71 -3.40
CA LEU A 133 -6.82 -15.04 -2.16
C LEU A 133 -5.92 -13.87 -1.73
N ASP A 134 -6.14 -13.35 -0.52
CA ASP A 134 -5.22 -12.44 0.14
C ASP A 134 -3.87 -13.16 0.28
N GLU A 135 -2.87 -12.72 -0.50
CA GLU A 135 -1.53 -13.29 -0.48
C GLU A 135 -0.91 -13.20 0.92
N ARG A 136 -1.32 -12.25 1.78
CA ARG A 136 -0.88 -12.18 3.19
C ARG A 136 -1.46 -13.32 4.01
N GLN A 137 -2.73 -13.66 3.83
CA GLN A 137 -3.34 -14.84 4.46
C GLN A 137 -2.73 -16.14 3.93
N VAL A 138 -2.48 -16.25 2.62
CA VAL A 138 -1.76 -17.40 2.03
C VAL A 138 -0.33 -17.48 2.55
N ARG A 139 0.42 -16.37 2.61
CA ARG A 139 1.78 -16.35 3.15
C ARG A 139 1.83 -16.72 4.63
N GLN A 140 0.91 -16.22 5.45
CA GLN A 140 0.84 -16.60 6.86
C GLN A 140 0.45 -18.07 7.04
N ALA A 141 -0.52 -18.57 6.27
CA ALA A 141 -0.92 -19.97 6.31
C ALA A 141 0.20 -20.91 5.83
N VAL A 142 0.89 -20.56 4.74
CA VAL A 142 2.03 -21.32 4.21
C VAL A 142 3.22 -21.27 5.17
N ALA A 143 3.54 -20.11 5.75
CA ALA A 143 4.58 -20.01 6.78
C ALA A 143 4.26 -20.88 8.00
N GLY A 144 3.01 -20.86 8.48
CA GLY A 144 2.54 -21.69 9.59
C GLY A 144 2.62 -23.20 9.29
N LEU A 145 2.28 -23.62 8.06
CA LEU A 145 2.38 -25.01 7.61
C LEU A 145 3.84 -25.49 7.49
N LEU A 146 4.75 -24.63 7.04
CA LEU A 146 6.18 -24.94 6.91
C LEU A 146 6.89 -25.02 8.26
N THR A 147 6.42 -24.30 9.27
CA THR A 147 6.90 -24.47 10.66
C THR A 147 6.35 -25.72 11.35
N GLY A 148 5.24 -26.30 10.86
CA GLY A 148 4.58 -27.48 11.46
C GLY A 148 4.92 -28.83 10.84
N ARG A 149 5.56 -28.88 9.66
CA ARG A 149 5.96 -30.13 9.00
C ARG A 149 7.39 -30.06 8.48
N ALA A 150 8.34 -30.33 9.38
CA ALA A 150 9.61 -30.90 8.99
C ALA A 150 9.40 -32.37 8.56
N SER A 151 8.86 -32.60 7.37
CA SER A 151 9.03 -33.87 6.69
C SER A 151 9.35 -33.62 5.22
N ALA A 152 10.58 -34.00 4.86
CA ALA A 152 11.15 -33.80 3.54
C ALA A 152 10.23 -34.36 2.44
N PRO A 153 9.94 -33.59 1.37
CA PRO A 153 9.19 -34.13 0.25
C PRO A 153 10.07 -35.17 -0.47
N ARG A 154 9.66 -36.45 -0.42
CA ARG A 154 10.21 -37.49 -1.30
C ARG A 154 9.63 -37.28 -2.69
N LEU A 155 10.40 -36.63 -3.57
CA LEU A 155 10.13 -36.62 -5.00
C LEU A 155 10.33 -38.05 -5.52
N ARG A 156 9.25 -38.74 -5.87
CA ARG A 156 9.29 -40.04 -6.55
C ARG A 156 9.34 -39.75 -8.06
N CYS A 157 10.49 -39.99 -8.67
CA CYS A 157 10.67 -39.90 -10.11
C CYS A 157 9.81 -40.98 -10.79
N TRP A 158 8.98 -40.60 -11.75
CA TRP A 158 8.30 -41.55 -12.64
C TRP A 158 9.30 -42.06 -13.69
N PRO A 159 9.36 -43.37 -13.99
CA PRO A 159 10.30 -43.89 -14.98
C PRO A 159 9.85 -43.50 -16.40
N ALA A 160 10.77 -42.94 -17.17
CA ALA A 160 10.64 -42.84 -18.62
C ALA A 160 10.92 -44.22 -19.22
N ASN A 161 9.90 -44.86 -19.77
CA ASN A 161 10.00 -45.92 -20.79
C ASN A 161 9.08 -45.45 -21.93
N GLY A 162 9.43 -45.52 -23.21
CA GLY A 162 10.32 -46.42 -23.92
C GLY A 162 9.58 -46.79 -25.20
#